data_AF-A0A3Q2E0K8-F1
#
_entry.id   AF-A0A3Q2E0K8-F1
#
_cell.length_a   1.000
_cell.length_b   1.000
_cell.length_c   1.000
_cell.angle_alpha   90.00
_cell.angle_beta   90.00
_cell.angle_gamma   90.00
#
_symmetry.space_group_name_H-M   'P 1'
#
loop_
_entity.id
_entity.type
_entity.pdbx_description
1 polymer ?
#
loop_
_entity_poly.entity_id
_entity_poly.type
_entity_poly.pdbx_seq_one_letter_code
_entity_poly.pdbx_strand_id
1 'polypeptide(L)'
;MALRCVCAAALRTGTEIGVNNARTIVTTVALSRRVPPLGPMPNEEIDASNLDSLEKYRSYTRYFRQAEEAKRKRVWWRTYRGYMEEADPEHGAERVDIGLPYYRPSRTKEVRERRNVMRENKRNVELERASRLRTFKIPLDRVQQTWEKTSKPFDVKKLADHYGVFRDLFPMAYFLPQIPLRISYSQGADGQVHYGNQLTPTEAASTPKISFDVEEGSLWTLLLTSPDEHLLDNEAEYLHWLVGNIPGGEVQLGEELCHYLPPFPARGTGFHRYVYVLFKQEKAISFQEDARPSPCHSLVDRTFKTIDFYRKHQDDMTPAGLAFFQSQWDESVTNTFHSTLNMKEPVFEFIRPPVYHPPQVKFPHGQPLRYLDRYRDGKQHTYGIY
;
A
#
# COMPACT_ATOMS: atom_id res chain seq x y z
N MET A 1 -18.21 18.45 -56.76
CA MET A 1 -18.12 17.93 -58.15
C MET A 1 -17.00 16.90 -58.17
N ALA A 2 -17.13 15.64 -58.57
CA ALA A 2 -18.21 14.90 -59.19
C ALA A 2 -18.10 13.44 -58.73
N LEU A 3 -19.25 12.81 -58.45
CA LEU A 3 -19.37 11.35 -58.40
C LEU A 3 -19.14 10.79 -59.82
N ARG A 4 -18.40 9.68 -59.94
CA ARG A 4 -18.56 8.70 -61.04
C ARG A 4 -18.34 7.31 -60.45
N CYS A 5 -19.42 6.58 -60.17
CA CYS A 5 -20.13 5.67 -61.08
C CYS A 5 -19.28 4.45 -61.49
N VAL A 6 -19.64 3.33 -60.86
CA VAL A 6 -19.32 1.96 -61.23
C VAL A 6 -19.92 1.65 -62.60
N CYS A 7 -19.14 1.02 -63.48
CA CYS A 7 -19.63 0.24 -64.62
C CYS A 7 -18.72 -0.97 -64.80
N ALA A 8 -19.15 -2.13 -64.29
CA ALA A 8 -18.57 -3.41 -64.62
C ALA A 8 -19.27 -3.93 -65.88
N ALA A 9 -18.56 -3.94 -67.01
CA ALA A 9 -18.99 -4.62 -68.21
C ALA A 9 -18.42 -6.05 -68.21
N ALA A 10 -19.28 -7.04 -67.95
CA ALA A 10 -18.96 -8.44 -68.16
C ALA A 10 -19.34 -8.81 -69.60
N LEU A 11 -18.35 -8.83 -70.50
CA LEU A 11 -18.47 -9.47 -71.81
C LEU A 11 -18.20 -10.96 -71.65
N ARG A 12 -19.26 -11.77 -71.76
CA ARG A 12 -19.15 -13.21 -71.99
C ARG A 12 -19.08 -13.46 -73.50
N THR A 13 -18.03 -14.12 -73.95
CA THR A 13 -18.01 -14.83 -75.24
C THR A 13 -17.61 -16.27 -74.99
N GLY A 14 -18.43 -17.19 -75.54
CA GLY A 14 -18.37 -18.64 -75.34
C GLY A 14 -17.11 -19.29 -75.90
N THR A 15 -16.71 -20.37 -75.22
CA THR A 15 -16.72 -21.76 -75.71
C THR A 15 -15.49 -22.12 -76.52
N GLU A 16 -14.53 -22.76 -75.85
CA GLU A 16 -13.80 -23.89 -76.41
C GLU A 16 -13.40 -24.85 -75.30
N ILE A 17 -13.71 -26.12 -75.53
CA ILE A 17 -13.53 -27.26 -74.63
C ILE A 17 -12.06 -27.64 -74.69
N GLY A 18 -11.33 -27.41 -73.60
CA GLY A 18 -9.96 -27.86 -73.42
C GLY A 18 -9.73 -28.28 -71.97
N VAL A 19 -9.71 -29.59 -71.72
CA VAL A 19 -9.37 -30.17 -70.42
C VAL A 19 -7.89 -29.90 -70.16
N ASN A 20 -7.61 -28.81 -69.43
CA ASN A 20 -6.28 -28.55 -68.87
C ASN A 20 -6.36 -28.64 -67.36
N ASN A 21 -5.71 -29.67 -66.81
CA ASN A 21 -5.39 -29.80 -65.39
C ASN A 21 -4.40 -28.72 -64.97
N ALA A 22 -4.86 -27.48 -64.85
CA ALA A 22 -4.13 -26.41 -64.21
C ALA A 22 -4.54 -26.38 -62.73
N ARG A 23 -3.62 -26.75 -61.84
CA ARG A 23 -3.74 -26.44 -60.41
C ARG A 23 -3.84 -24.93 -60.27
N THR A 24 -5.05 -24.41 -60.09
CA THR A 24 -5.30 -23.03 -59.65
C THR A 24 -4.66 -22.85 -58.29
N ILE A 25 -3.47 -22.24 -58.27
CA ILE A 25 -2.93 -21.61 -57.07
C ILE A 25 -3.84 -20.42 -56.83
N VAL A 26 -4.81 -20.59 -55.94
CA VAL A 26 -5.59 -19.48 -55.39
C VAL A 26 -4.63 -18.70 -54.50
N THR A 27 -3.99 -17.67 -55.06
CA THR A 27 -3.37 -16.62 -54.26
C THR A 27 -4.51 -15.84 -53.60
N THR A 28 -4.84 -16.22 -52.37
CA THR A 28 -5.63 -15.38 -51.48
C THR A 28 -4.80 -14.11 -51.20
N VAL A 29 -5.05 -13.07 -51.98
CA VAL A 29 -4.57 -11.72 -51.64
C VAL A 29 -5.32 -11.31 -50.38
N ALA A 30 -4.68 -11.50 -49.23
CA ALA A 30 -5.13 -10.90 -47.99
C ALA A 30 -5.06 -9.38 -48.17
N LEU A 31 -6.20 -8.76 -48.50
CA LEU A 31 -6.40 -7.33 -48.36
C LEU A 31 -6.12 -6.99 -46.90
N SER A 32 -4.92 -6.46 -46.62
CA SER A 32 -4.57 -5.94 -45.30
C SER A 32 -5.53 -4.80 -44.96
N ARG A 33 -6.56 -5.11 -44.18
CA ARG A 33 -7.56 -4.13 -43.73
C ARG A 33 -6.86 -3.25 -42.69
N ARG A 34 -6.31 -2.11 -43.13
CA ARG A 34 -5.69 -1.12 -42.24
C ARG A 34 -6.77 -0.31 -41.54
N VAL A 35 -6.63 -0.15 -40.23
CA VAL A 35 -7.50 0.67 -39.40
C VAL A 35 -6.70 1.91 -38.97
N PRO A 36 -7.26 3.13 -39.11
CA PRO A 36 -6.57 4.34 -38.64
C PRO A 36 -6.39 4.30 -37.11
N PRO A 37 -5.33 4.94 -36.57
CA PRO A 37 -5.11 5.01 -35.13
C PRO A 37 -6.24 5.80 -34.45
N LEU A 38 -6.56 5.44 -33.21
CA LEU A 38 -7.66 6.06 -32.43
C LEU A 38 -7.24 7.37 -31.75
N GLY A 39 -5.95 7.69 -31.78
CA GLY A 39 -5.38 8.92 -31.22
C GLY A 39 -3.99 9.17 -31.79
N PRO A 40 -3.28 10.21 -31.32
CA PRO A 40 -1.96 10.55 -31.83
C PRO A 40 -0.99 9.39 -31.61
N MET A 41 -0.16 9.11 -32.61
CA MET A 41 0.90 8.11 -32.51
C MET A 41 2.13 8.70 -31.81
N PRO A 42 2.93 7.87 -31.12
CA PRO A 42 4.23 8.31 -30.62
C PRO A 42 5.08 8.90 -31.74
N ASN A 43 5.79 9.98 -31.44
CA ASN A 43 6.79 10.61 -32.31
C ASN A 43 6.24 11.25 -33.61
N GLU A 44 4.93 11.47 -33.75
CA GLU A 44 4.36 12.22 -34.90
C GLU A 44 4.86 13.67 -34.97
N GLU A 45 5.23 14.24 -33.83
CA GLU A 45 5.77 15.60 -33.72
C GLU A 45 7.21 15.73 -34.24
N ILE A 46 7.90 14.61 -34.50
CA ILE A 46 9.28 14.62 -34.98
C ILE A 46 9.29 14.92 -36.48
N ASP A 47 9.84 16.07 -36.86
CA ASP A 47 10.09 16.40 -38.27
C ASP A 47 11.18 15.47 -38.86
N ALA A 48 10.74 14.50 -39.66
CA ALA A 48 11.61 13.54 -40.32
C ALA A 48 12.35 14.12 -41.55
N SER A 49 12.01 15.34 -41.98
CA SER A 49 12.60 15.98 -43.16
C SER A 49 14.08 16.32 -42.96
N ASN A 50 14.45 16.75 -41.75
CA ASN A 50 15.81 17.17 -41.40
C ASN A 50 16.34 16.41 -40.17
N LEU A 51 16.51 15.10 -40.32
CA LEU A 51 16.96 14.21 -39.24
C LEU A 51 18.34 14.58 -38.66
N ASP A 52 19.25 15.12 -39.47
CA ASP A 52 20.63 15.39 -39.05
C ASP A 52 20.74 16.66 -38.20
N SER A 53 19.82 17.62 -38.35
CA SER A 53 19.78 18.84 -37.54
C SER A 53 19.12 18.65 -36.17
N LEU A 54 18.46 17.52 -35.93
CA LEU A 54 17.77 17.26 -34.66
C LEU A 54 18.74 16.99 -33.51
N GLU A 55 18.43 17.57 -32.35
CA GLU A 55 19.18 17.30 -31.13
C GLU A 55 19.00 15.83 -30.70
N LYS A 56 20.07 15.05 -30.81
CA LYS A 56 20.07 13.65 -30.39
C LYS A 56 20.21 13.52 -28.88
N TYR A 57 19.73 12.40 -28.34
CA TYR A 57 19.81 12.12 -26.90
C TYR A 57 21.23 12.15 -26.34
N ARG A 58 22.20 11.55 -27.06
CA ARG A 58 23.64 11.49 -26.72
C ARG A 58 23.98 10.81 -25.38
N SER A 59 22.99 10.49 -24.54
CA SER A 59 23.14 9.68 -23.33
C SER A 59 21.90 8.84 -23.09
N TYR A 60 22.11 7.64 -22.54
CA TYR A 60 21.02 6.75 -22.13
C TYR A 60 20.14 7.40 -21.05
N THR A 61 20.73 8.13 -20.10
CA THR A 61 19.99 8.77 -19.00
C THR A 61 19.00 9.83 -19.48
N ARG A 62 19.36 10.60 -20.51
CA ARG A 62 18.47 11.61 -21.10
C ARG A 62 17.28 10.95 -21.80
N TYR A 63 17.54 9.89 -22.56
CA TYR A 63 16.49 9.08 -23.17
C TYR A 63 15.58 8.46 -22.11
N PHE A 64 16.18 7.83 -21.10
CA PHE A 64 15.44 7.13 -20.04
C PHE A 64 14.49 8.06 -19.28
N ARG A 65 14.92 9.28 -18.94
CA ARG A 65 14.04 10.29 -18.31
C ARG A 65 12.82 10.61 -19.19
N GLN A 66 13.01 10.82 -20.48
CA GLN A 66 11.89 11.09 -21.39
C GLN A 66 10.98 9.86 -21.57
N ALA A 67 11.56 8.66 -21.60
CA ALA A 67 10.79 7.42 -21.66
C ALA A 67 9.92 7.21 -20.40
N GLU A 68 10.44 7.53 -19.21
CA GLU A 68 9.65 7.49 -17.97
C GLU A 68 8.51 8.51 -17.97
N GLU A 69 8.76 9.72 -18.45
CA GLU A 69 7.73 10.74 -18.61
C GLU A 69 6.63 10.29 -19.58
N ALA A 70 7.01 9.72 -20.72
CA ALA A 70 6.06 9.15 -21.68
C ALA A 70 5.25 7.99 -21.09
N LYS A 71 5.89 7.12 -20.29
CA LYS A 71 5.22 5.99 -19.60
C LYS A 71 4.16 6.45 -18.59
N ARG A 72 4.31 7.64 -17.99
CA ARG A 72 3.34 8.19 -17.02
C ARG A 72 2.11 8.82 -17.67
N LYS A 73 2.19 9.19 -18.96
CA LYS A 73 1.08 9.81 -19.69
C LYS A 73 -0.03 8.78 -19.95
N ARG A 74 -1.28 9.25 -19.93
CA ARG A 74 -2.42 8.44 -20.38
C ARG A 74 -2.36 8.30 -21.90
N VAL A 75 -2.62 7.09 -22.39
CA VAL A 75 -2.56 6.72 -23.81
C VAL A 75 -3.80 5.90 -24.16
N TRP A 76 -4.18 5.91 -25.43
CA TRP A 76 -5.42 5.28 -25.91
C TRP A 76 -5.28 3.76 -26.14
N TRP A 77 -4.05 3.25 -26.29
CA TRP A 77 -3.80 1.81 -26.39
C TRP A 77 -3.70 1.15 -25.01
N ARG A 78 -3.80 -0.19 -24.99
CA ARG A 78 -3.70 -0.96 -23.76
C ARG A 78 -2.32 -0.81 -23.14
N THR A 79 -2.29 -0.55 -21.84
CA THR A 79 -1.05 -0.44 -21.07
C THR A 79 -1.06 -1.37 -19.87
N TYR A 80 0.13 -1.74 -19.40
CA TYR A 80 0.29 -2.45 -18.14
C TYR A 80 -0.41 -1.72 -16.98
N ARG A 81 -0.27 -0.38 -16.95
CA ARG A 81 -0.93 0.48 -15.96
C ARG A 81 -2.46 0.34 -16.04
N GLY A 82 -3.03 0.40 -17.24
CA GLY A 82 -4.48 0.22 -17.42
C GLY A 82 -4.99 -1.10 -16.85
N TYR A 83 -4.28 -2.22 -17.09
CA TYR A 83 -4.68 -3.51 -16.50
C TYR A 83 -4.59 -3.53 -14.97
N MET A 84 -3.59 -2.86 -14.38
CA MET A 84 -3.50 -2.76 -12.92
C MET A 84 -4.58 -1.86 -12.33
N GLU A 85 -4.88 -0.73 -13.00
CA GLU A 85 -5.91 0.22 -12.59
C GLU A 85 -7.32 -0.38 -12.71
N GLU A 86 -7.60 -1.17 -13.76
CA GLU A 86 -8.87 -1.89 -13.93
C GLU A 86 -9.08 -2.99 -12.87
N ALA A 87 -7.99 -3.58 -12.38
CA ALA A 87 -8.05 -4.63 -11.36
C ALA A 87 -8.22 -4.08 -9.93
N ASP A 88 -7.96 -2.79 -9.73
CA ASP A 88 -8.04 -2.13 -8.43
C ASP A 88 -9.47 -1.60 -8.19
N PRO A 89 -10.23 -2.18 -7.22
CA PRO A 89 -11.63 -1.80 -6.96
C PRO A 89 -11.79 -0.33 -6.54
N GLU A 90 -10.74 0.29 -5.99
CA GLU A 90 -10.77 1.66 -5.47
C GLU A 90 -10.20 2.67 -6.48
N HIS A 91 -9.84 2.22 -7.69
CA HIS A 91 -9.23 3.10 -8.67
C HIS A 91 -10.19 4.21 -9.14
N GLY A 92 -9.80 5.47 -8.90
CA GLY A 92 -10.57 6.65 -9.31
C GLY A 92 -11.55 7.16 -8.26
N ALA A 93 -11.60 6.53 -7.09
CA ALA A 93 -12.41 6.98 -5.98
C ALA A 93 -11.78 8.23 -5.32
N GLU A 94 -12.54 9.32 -5.22
CA GLU A 94 -12.07 10.53 -4.53
C GLU A 94 -12.04 10.27 -3.02
N ARG A 95 -10.86 10.38 -2.43
CA ARG A 95 -10.69 10.19 -0.99
C ARG A 95 -10.93 11.49 -0.24
N VAL A 96 -11.64 11.41 0.88
CA VAL A 96 -11.97 12.56 1.72
C VAL A 96 -10.90 12.75 2.80
N ASP A 97 -10.49 14.00 3.03
CA ASP A 97 -9.63 14.36 4.16
C ASP A 97 -10.49 14.54 5.41
N ILE A 98 -10.34 13.65 6.39
CA ILE A 98 -11.04 13.68 7.68
C ILE A 98 -10.15 14.22 8.82
N GLY A 99 -8.96 14.75 8.48
CA GLY A 99 -7.99 15.24 9.45
C GLY A 99 -8.23 16.67 9.93
N LEU A 100 -7.42 17.07 10.91
CA LEU A 100 -7.31 18.48 11.31
C LEU A 100 -6.90 19.38 10.13
N PRO A 101 -7.33 20.65 10.12
CA PRO A 101 -6.91 21.60 9.09
C PRO A 101 -5.40 21.83 9.13
N TYR A 102 -4.73 21.78 7.97
CA TYR A 102 -3.29 22.01 7.88
C TYR A 102 -2.98 23.49 7.70
N TYR A 103 -2.43 24.13 8.74
CA TYR A 103 -2.00 25.52 8.65
C TYR A 103 -0.60 25.63 8.04
N ARG A 104 -0.54 26.09 6.78
CA ARG A 104 0.74 26.29 6.09
C ARG A 104 1.36 27.64 6.47
N PRO A 105 2.63 27.67 6.93
CA PRO A 105 3.32 28.94 7.17
C PRO A 105 3.52 29.72 5.86
N SER A 106 3.72 31.04 5.97
CA SER A 106 3.94 31.91 4.81
C SER A 106 5.14 31.45 3.99
N ARG A 107 4.88 30.96 2.77
CA ARG A 107 5.90 30.45 1.84
C ARG A 107 6.99 31.48 1.56
N THR A 108 6.63 32.76 1.47
CA THR A 108 7.59 33.84 1.19
C THR A 108 8.60 33.99 2.31
N LYS A 109 8.15 33.92 3.57
CA LYS A 109 9.02 33.99 4.76
C LYS A 109 9.95 32.78 4.83
N GLU A 110 9.40 31.58 4.67
CA GLU A 110 10.15 30.32 4.69
C GLU A 110 11.25 30.28 3.60
N VAL A 111 10.92 30.68 2.36
CA VAL A 111 11.90 30.74 1.26
C VAL A 111 13.00 31.77 1.55
N ARG A 112 12.66 32.92 2.14
CA ARG A 112 13.65 33.95 2.51
C ARG A 112 14.63 33.43 3.56
N GLU A 113 14.12 32.79 4.61
CA GLU A 113 14.94 32.20 5.68
C GLU A 113 15.87 31.11 5.12
N ARG A 114 15.34 30.18 4.31
CA ARG A 114 16.14 29.13 3.65
C ARG A 114 17.23 29.70 2.75
N ARG A 115 16.93 30.76 2.00
CA ARG A 115 17.92 31.44 1.15
C ARG A 115 19.04 32.10 1.97
N ASN A 116 18.70 32.69 3.12
CA ASN A 116 19.69 33.29 4.01
C ASN A 116 20.63 32.22 4.60
N VAL A 117 20.09 31.13 5.13
CA VAL A 117 20.88 29.99 5.64
C VAL A 117 21.79 29.41 4.54
N MET A 118 21.27 29.23 3.33
CA MET A 118 22.09 28.77 2.19
C MET A 118 23.21 29.75 1.82
N ARG A 119 22.96 31.06 1.94
CA ARG A 119 23.97 32.09 1.68
C ARG A 119 25.06 32.08 2.74
N GLU A 120 24.70 31.91 4.01
CA GLU A 120 25.65 31.79 5.13
C GLU A 120 26.51 30.53 5.01
N ASN A 121 25.89 29.39 4.73
CA ASN A 121 26.60 28.12 4.52
C ASN A 121 27.61 28.22 3.37
N LYS A 122 27.24 28.89 2.27
CA LYS A 122 28.15 29.11 1.11
C LYS A 122 29.28 30.10 1.39
N ARG A 123 29.12 31.01 2.36
CA ARG A 123 30.18 31.94 2.79
C ARG A 123 31.20 31.25 3.69
N ASN A 124 30.83 30.17 4.35
CA ASN A 124 31.71 29.44 5.26
C ASN A 124 32.75 28.60 4.47
N VAL A 125 34.01 29.02 4.56
CA VAL A 125 35.16 28.38 3.88
C VAL A 125 35.44 26.98 4.43
N GLU A 126 35.20 26.73 5.72
CA GLU A 126 35.42 25.41 6.33
C GLU A 126 34.41 24.38 5.82
N LEU A 127 33.14 24.78 5.69
CA LEU A 127 32.10 23.94 5.09
C LEU A 127 32.41 23.61 3.63
N GLU A 128 32.90 24.58 2.85
CA GLU A 128 33.36 24.35 1.47
C GLU A 128 34.51 23.34 1.44
N ARG A 129 35.54 23.53 2.27
CA ARG A 129 36.69 22.65 2.34
C ARG A 129 36.30 21.23 2.76
N ALA A 130 35.46 21.10 3.79
CA ALA A 130 34.98 19.81 4.27
C ALA A 130 34.09 19.10 3.24
N SER A 131 33.28 19.84 2.49
CA SER A 131 32.47 19.30 1.39
C SER A 131 33.34 18.81 0.24
N ARG A 132 34.36 19.60 -0.15
CA ARG A 132 35.32 19.24 -1.20
C ARG A 132 36.13 17.99 -0.85
N LEU A 133 36.54 17.88 0.41
CA LEU A 133 37.27 16.71 0.93
C LEU A 133 36.36 15.54 1.31
N ARG A 134 35.03 15.69 1.20
CA ARG A 134 34.02 14.68 1.58
C ARG A 134 34.13 14.23 3.05
N THR A 135 34.59 15.10 3.93
CA THR A 135 34.72 14.84 5.38
C THR A 135 33.52 15.35 6.18
N PHE A 136 32.70 16.22 5.58
CA PHE A 136 31.52 16.78 6.24
C PHE A 136 30.46 15.71 6.55
N LYS A 137 30.00 15.66 7.79
CA LYS A 137 28.92 14.78 8.26
C LYS A 137 27.73 15.62 8.69
N ILE A 138 26.54 15.22 8.24
CA ILE A 138 25.28 15.88 8.61
C ILE A 138 24.81 15.32 9.95
N PRO A 139 24.52 16.16 10.97
CA PRO A 139 23.99 15.70 12.24
C PRO A 139 22.56 15.16 12.06
N LEU A 140 22.38 13.86 12.30
CA LEU A 140 21.11 13.17 12.08
C LEU A 140 20.01 13.66 13.02
N ASP A 141 20.32 13.94 14.29
CA ASP A 141 19.35 14.44 15.27
C ASP A 141 18.70 15.75 14.83
N ARG A 142 19.50 16.66 14.24
CA ARG A 142 18.99 17.92 13.70
C ARG A 142 18.10 17.70 12.49
N VAL A 143 18.45 16.74 11.63
CA VAL A 143 17.63 16.37 10.46
C VAL A 143 16.30 15.77 10.91
N GLN A 144 16.32 14.92 11.93
CA GLN A 144 15.10 14.34 12.49
C GLN A 144 14.20 15.42 13.09
N GLN A 145 14.74 16.32 13.92
CA GLN A 145 13.96 17.41 14.51
C GLN A 145 13.34 18.35 13.45
N THR A 146 14.05 18.64 12.36
CA THR A 146 13.50 19.48 11.29
C THR A 146 12.48 18.71 10.45
N TRP A 147 12.71 17.43 10.20
CA TRP A 147 11.77 16.54 9.51
C TRP A 147 10.46 16.41 10.29
N GLU A 148 10.53 16.20 11.60
CA GLU A 148 9.37 16.09 12.51
C GLU A 148 8.44 17.30 12.42
N LYS A 149 9.01 18.50 12.28
CA LYS A 149 8.25 19.76 12.20
C LYS A 149 7.73 20.10 10.80
N THR A 150 8.26 19.47 9.75
CA THR A 150 8.01 19.91 8.37
C THR A 150 7.34 18.84 7.51
N SER A 151 8.08 17.80 7.10
CA SER A 151 7.58 16.81 6.13
C SER A 151 7.03 15.53 6.75
N LYS A 152 7.29 15.28 8.04
CA LYS A 152 6.83 14.06 8.75
C LYS A 152 5.36 13.73 8.51
N PRO A 153 4.38 14.65 8.65
CA PRO A 153 2.97 14.31 8.40
C PRO A 153 2.71 13.75 7.00
N PHE A 154 3.37 14.31 5.98
CA PHE A 154 3.21 13.88 4.59
C PHE A 154 3.89 12.54 4.31
N ASP A 155 5.07 12.31 4.89
CA ASP A 155 5.80 11.07 4.71
C ASP A 155 5.13 9.93 5.45
N VAL A 156 4.63 10.18 6.68
CA VAL A 156 3.82 9.23 7.44
C VAL A 156 2.51 8.90 6.72
N LYS A 157 1.83 9.89 6.12
CA LYS A 157 0.65 9.62 5.28
C LYS A 157 0.97 8.65 4.14
N LYS A 158 2.06 8.89 3.40
CA LYS A 158 2.49 7.99 2.32
C LYS A 158 2.84 6.59 2.82
N LEU A 159 3.46 6.48 4.00
CA LEU A 159 3.74 5.20 4.62
C LEU A 159 2.45 4.49 5.02
N ALA A 160 1.51 5.18 5.66
CA ALA A 160 0.20 4.62 6.01
C ALA A 160 -0.59 4.16 4.77
N ASP A 161 -0.54 4.91 3.66
CA ASP A 161 -1.08 4.47 2.36
C ASP A 161 -0.37 3.21 1.85
N HIS A 162 0.96 3.16 1.91
CA HIS A 162 1.75 2.00 1.47
C HIS A 162 1.43 0.74 2.28
N TYR A 163 1.29 0.89 3.59
CA TYR A 163 0.94 -0.20 4.49
C TYR A 163 -0.54 -0.56 4.42
N GLY A 164 -1.40 0.20 3.73
CA GLY A 164 -2.84 -0.07 3.64
C GLY A 164 -3.65 0.34 4.89
N VAL A 165 -3.07 1.11 5.81
CA VAL A 165 -3.71 1.49 7.09
C VAL A 165 -4.99 2.27 6.84
N PHE A 166 -4.96 3.27 5.96
CA PHE A 166 -6.17 4.04 5.67
C PHE A 166 -7.23 3.22 4.96
N ARG A 167 -6.84 2.33 4.04
CA ARG A 167 -7.79 1.48 3.32
C ARG A 167 -8.61 0.62 4.29
N ASP A 168 -7.92 0.03 5.28
CA ASP A 168 -8.54 -0.93 6.19
C ASP A 168 -9.29 -0.24 7.33
N LEU A 169 -8.74 0.83 7.93
CA LEU A 169 -9.38 1.51 9.09
C LEU A 169 -10.40 2.59 8.67
N PHE A 170 -10.15 3.28 7.56
CA PHE A 170 -10.91 4.44 7.09
C PHE A 170 -11.15 4.35 5.57
N PRO A 171 -11.97 3.39 5.09
CA PRO A 171 -12.20 3.21 3.67
C PRO A 171 -12.65 4.51 3.03
N MET A 172 -12.08 4.84 1.87
CA MET A 172 -12.35 6.10 1.13
C MET A 172 -11.93 7.40 1.82
N ALA A 173 -11.23 7.35 2.95
CA ALA A 173 -10.78 8.53 3.68
C ALA A 173 -9.26 8.51 3.93
N TYR A 174 -8.73 9.66 4.32
CA TYR A 174 -7.39 9.81 4.85
C TYR A 174 -7.34 10.99 5.82
N PHE A 175 -6.27 11.07 6.61
CA PHE A 175 -5.95 12.29 7.32
C PHE A 175 -4.44 12.53 7.31
N LEU A 176 -4.04 13.77 7.56
CA LEU A 176 -2.63 14.10 7.81
C LEU A 176 -2.35 13.99 9.31
N PRO A 177 -1.44 13.09 9.75
CA PRO A 177 -1.07 12.99 11.16
C PRO A 177 -0.17 14.16 11.54
N GLN A 178 -0.80 15.26 11.96
CA GLN A 178 -0.11 16.50 12.31
C GLN A 178 0.56 16.41 13.68
N ILE A 179 0.00 15.60 14.60
CA ILE A 179 0.48 15.50 15.97
C ILE A 179 1.44 14.31 16.08
N PRO A 180 2.71 14.56 16.42
CA PRO A 180 3.70 13.50 16.52
C PRO A 180 3.45 12.65 17.76
N LEU A 181 2.91 11.46 17.55
CA LEU A 181 2.72 10.47 18.60
C LEU A 181 4.05 9.74 18.87
N ARG A 182 4.54 9.78 20.12
CA ARG A 182 5.75 9.09 20.57
C ARG A 182 5.37 7.99 21.55
N ILE A 183 5.58 6.74 21.15
CA ILE A 183 5.22 5.55 21.93
C ILE A 183 6.49 4.74 22.16
N SER A 184 6.70 4.32 23.40
CA SER A 184 7.85 3.51 23.82
C SER A 184 7.42 2.41 24.77
N TYR A 185 7.71 1.15 24.43
CA TYR A 185 7.49 -0.01 25.29
C TYR A 185 8.62 -0.26 26.29
N SER A 186 9.86 0.07 25.90
CA SER A 186 11.03 -0.04 26.77
C SER A 186 11.73 1.32 26.89
N GLN A 187 12.63 1.44 27.87
CA GLN A 187 13.42 2.65 28.10
C GLN A 187 14.56 2.82 27.08
N GLY A 188 14.85 1.79 26.28
CA GLY A 188 15.86 1.79 25.23
C GLY A 188 15.29 2.21 23.86
N ALA A 189 16.19 2.49 22.91
CA ALA A 189 15.81 2.88 21.55
C ALA A 189 15.06 1.77 20.80
N ASP A 190 15.34 0.51 21.13
CA ASP A 190 14.77 -0.66 20.42
C ASP A 190 13.27 -0.85 20.70
N GLY A 191 12.74 -0.30 21.80
CA GLY A 191 11.32 -0.38 22.14
C GLY A 191 10.47 0.79 21.63
N GLN A 192 11.01 1.65 20.76
CA GLN A 192 10.27 2.79 20.22
C GLN A 192 9.40 2.37 19.03
N VAL A 193 8.14 2.81 19.03
CA VAL A 193 7.26 2.65 17.87
C VAL A 193 7.50 3.81 16.91
N HIS A 194 7.71 3.47 15.64
CA HIS A 194 7.83 4.39 14.52
C HIS A 194 6.65 4.21 13.56
N TYR A 195 6.93 3.82 12.31
CA TYR A 195 5.96 3.76 11.22
C TYR A 195 6.15 2.48 10.41
N GLY A 196 5.95 1.34 11.08
CA GLY A 196 6.09 0.00 10.51
C GLY A 196 7.38 -0.74 10.90
N ASN A 197 8.11 -0.26 11.92
CA ASN A 197 9.21 -1.05 12.48
C ASN A 197 8.69 -2.33 13.14
N GLN A 198 9.54 -3.33 13.27
CA GLN A 198 9.20 -4.59 13.91
C GLN A 198 9.37 -4.48 15.43
N LEU A 199 8.36 -4.90 16.18
CA LEU A 199 8.42 -5.12 17.63
C LEU A 199 7.87 -6.51 17.95
N THR A 200 8.52 -7.20 18.87
CA THR A 200 8.09 -8.53 19.30
C THR A 200 6.92 -8.45 20.28
N PRO A 201 6.03 -9.46 20.32
CA PRO A 201 4.98 -9.55 21.34
C PRO A 201 5.56 -9.50 22.77
N THR A 202 6.75 -10.09 22.98
CA THR A 202 7.48 -10.01 24.25
C THR A 202 7.82 -8.56 24.65
N GLU A 203 8.31 -7.73 23.73
CA GLU A 203 8.58 -6.32 23.99
C GLU A 203 7.30 -5.52 24.22
N ALA A 204 6.24 -5.87 23.50
CA ALA A 204 4.92 -5.23 23.59
C ALA A 204 4.00 -5.87 24.65
N ALA A 205 4.54 -6.63 25.60
CA ALA A 205 3.76 -7.35 26.61
C ALA A 205 3.06 -6.41 27.61
N SER A 206 3.67 -5.27 27.93
CA SER A 206 3.15 -4.28 28.89
C SER A 206 2.65 -3.02 28.19
N THR A 207 1.82 -2.25 28.89
CA THR A 207 1.31 -0.95 28.42
C THR A 207 2.46 -0.01 28.07
N PRO A 208 2.48 0.60 26.87
CA PRO A 208 3.56 1.50 26.49
C PRO A 208 3.45 2.86 27.20
N LYS A 209 4.57 3.58 27.24
CA LYS A 209 4.59 5.01 27.60
C LYS A 209 4.32 5.82 26.35
N ILE A 210 3.35 6.73 26.43
CA ILE A 210 2.90 7.56 25.31
C ILE A 210 3.06 9.02 25.66
N SER A 211 3.60 9.78 24.72
CA SER A 211 3.75 11.24 24.82
C SER A 211 3.44 11.88 23.48
N PHE A 212 2.76 13.02 23.52
CA PHE A 212 2.42 13.84 22.37
C PHE A 212 2.26 15.29 22.82
N ASP A 213 2.53 16.23 21.91
CA ASP A 213 2.45 17.66 22.19
C ASP A 213 0.98 18.10 22.22
N VAL A 214 0.54 18.71 23.32
CA VAL A 214 -0.86 19.07 23.56
C VAL A 214 -1.05 20.53 23.94
N GLU A 215 -2.24 21.04 23.64
CA GLU A 215 -2.72 22.34 24.12
C GLU A 215 -3.39 22.15 25.50
N GLU A 216 -3.21 23.11 26.41
CA GLU A 216 -3.85 23.06 27.73
C GLU A 216 -5.38 23.01 27.60
N GLY A 217 -6.03 22.12 28.37
CA GLY A 217 -7.48 21.94 28.35
C GLY A 217 -8.04 21.15 27.15
N SER A 218 -7.19 20.62 26.27
CA SER A 218 -7.63 19.72 25.19
C SER A 218 -7.92 18.31 25.70
N LEU A 219 -8.88 17.63 25.07
CA LEU A 219 -9.25 16.25 25.35
C LEU A 219 -8.87 15.36 24.17
N TRP A 220 -8.41 14.14 24.46
CA TRP A 220 -7.92 13.20 23.46
C TRP A 220 -8.46 11.80 23.67
N THR A 221 -8.53 11.03 22.59
CA THR A 221 -8.85 9.60 22.63
C THR A 221 -7.76 8.83 21.91
N LEU A 222 -7.26 7.78 22.56
CA LEU A 222 -6.24 6.90 22.03
C LEU A 222 -6.84 5.53 21.74
N LEU A 223 -6.61 5.05 20.52
CA LEU A 223 -7.05 3.75 20.03
C LEU A 223 -5.84 2.93 19.59
N LEU A 224 -5.74 1.68 20.02
CA LEU A 224 -4.85 0.66 19.48
C LEU A 224 -5.67 -0.50 18.90
N THR A 225 -5.51 -0.73 17.61
CA THR A 225 -6.27 -1.74 16.86
C THR A 225 -5.36 -2.56 15.94
N SER A 226 -5.78 -3.79 15.63
CA SER A 226 -5.09 -4.74 14.77
C SER A 226 -6.05 -5.28 13.68
N PRO A 227 -5.93 -4.79 12.43
CA PRO A 227 -6.79 -5.26 11.32
C PRO A 227 -6.41 -6.66 10.80
N ASP A 228 -5.22 -7.18 11.14
CA ASP A 228 -4.70 -8.43 10.56
C ASP A 228 -4.89 -9.66 11.47
N GLU A 229 -5.34 -9.46 12.72
CA GLU A 229 -5.29 -10.47 13.77
C GLU A 229 -6.62 -11.19 14.04
N HIS A 230 -7.71 -10.68 13.45
CA HIS A 230 -9.03 -11.23 13.69
C HIS A 230 -9.15 -12.66 13.13
N LEU A 231 -9.58 -13.61 13.98
CA LEU A 231 -9.48 -15.05 13.68
C LEU A 231 -10.68 -15.63 12.89
N LEU A 232 -11.79 -14.90 12.82
CA LEU A 232 -13.06 -15.40 12.29
C LEU A 232 -13.59 -14.60 11.09
N ASP A 233 -13.60 -13.28 11.23
CA ASP A 233 -14.01 -12.30 10.22
C ASP A 233 -12.76 -11.58 9.67
N ASN A 234 -12.67 -11.46 8.35
CA ASN A 234 -11.55 -10.81 7.66
C ASN A 234 -11.71 -9.27 7.58
N GLU A 235 -12.91 -8.76 7.81
CA GLU A 235 -13.20 -7.31 7.77
C GLU A 235 -13.22 -6.68 9.17
N ALA A 236 -13.12 -7.48 10.22
CA ALA A 236 -13.13 -7.01 11.59
C ALA A 236 -11.70 -6.88 12.13
N GLU A 237 -11.57 -6.03 13.14
CA GLU A 237 -10.33 -5.74 13.83
C GLU A 237 -10.44 -6.22 15.29
N TYR A 238 -9.31 -6.44 15.96
CA TYR A 238 -9.30 -6.55 17.41
C TYR A 238 -8.86 -5.23 18.08
N LEU A 239 -9.65 -4.81 19.07
CA LEU A 239 -9.35 -3.67 19.92
C LEU A 239 -8.37 -4.06 21.03
N HIS A 240 -7.12 -3.64 20.95
CA HIS A 240 -6.13 -3.95 21.98
C HIS A 240 -6.17 -2.96 23.14
N TRP A 241 -6.42 -1.68 22.87
CA TRP A 241 -6.47 -0.66 23.91
C TRP A 241 -7.31 0.53 23.47
N LEU A 242 -8.14 1.05 24.38
CA LEU A 242 -8.96 2.23 24.13
C LEU A 242 -9.02 3.08 25.39
N VAL A 243 -8.57 4.32 25.29
CA VAL A 243 -8.62 5.30 26.38
C VAL A 243 -9.26 6.58 25.85
N GLY A 244 -10.40 6.95 26.41
CA GLY A 244 -11.15 8.16 26.06
C GLY A 244 -10.88 9.31 27.04
N ASN A 245 -11.30 10.52 26.67
CA ASN A 245 -11.34 11.69 27.56
C ASN A 245 -9.99 11.98 28.27
N ILE A 246 -8.87 11.75 27.58
CA ILE A 246 -7.52 11.99 28.12
C ILE A 246 -7.32 13.50 28.27
N PRO A 247 -7.12 14.02 29.49
CA PRO A 247 -6.87 15.45 29.69
C PRO A 247 -5.43 15.79 29.29
N GLY A 248 -5.29 16.63 28.27
CA GLY A 248 -3.98 16.97 27.71
C GLY A 248 -3.22 15.73 27.24
N GLY A 249 -2.00 15.54 27.72
CA GLY A 249 -1.10 14.46 27.30
C GLY A 249 -1.01 13.31 28.30
N GLU A 250 -1.78 13.34 29.38
CA GLU A 250 -1.66 12.40 30.49
C GLU A 250 -2.60 11.21 30.32
N VAL A 251 -2.17 10.23 29.52
CA VAL A 251 -2.97 9.04 29.18
C VAL A 251 -3.48 8.28 30.42
N GLN A 252 -2.75 8.33 31.53
CA GLN A 252 -3.13 7.67 32.80
C GLN A 252 -4.35 8.30 33.48
N LEU A 253 -4.66 9.57 33.20
CA LEU A 253 -5.83 10.26 33.73
C LEU A 253 -7.07 10.10 32.86
N GLY A 254 -6.92 9.49 31.67
CA GLY A 254 -8.03 9.21 30.77
C GLY A 254 -8.92 8.08 31.30
N GLU A 255 -10.12 8.01 30.72
CA GLU A 255 -11.08 6.94 30.97
C GLU A 255 -10.68 5.71 30.17
N GLU A 256 -10.23 4.64 30.85
CA GLU A 256 -9.88 3.38 30.19
C GLU A 256 -11.15 2.60 29.82
N LEU A 257 -11.51 2.64 28.55
CA LEU A 257 -12.71 2.00 27.99
C LEU A 257 -12.46 0.54 27.64
N CYS A 258 -11.24 0.20 27.26
CA CYS A 258 -10.84 -1.16 26.99
C CYS A 258 -9.39 -1.35 27.43
N HIS A 259 -9.15 -2.25 28.38
CA HIS A 259 -7.81 -2.44 28.95
C HIS A 259 -6.81 -2.97 27.92
N TYR A 260 -5.53 -2.66 28.11
CA TYR A 260 -4.47 -3.09 27.21
C TYR A 260 -4.35 -4.62 27.14
N LEU A 261 -4.47 -5.15 25.92
CA LEU A 261 -4.20 -6.55 25.59
C LEU A 261 -2.93 -6.61 24.74
N PRO A 262 -1.90 -7.36 25.12
CA PRO A 262 -0.67 -7.46 24.33
C PRO A 262 -0.96 -8.06 22.95
N PRO A 263 -0.12 -7.78 21.93
CA PRO A 263 -0.16 -8.46 20.64
C PRO A 263 -0.15 -9.99 20.79
N PHE A 264 -0.98 -10.72 20.05
CA PHE A 264 -1.01 -12.19 20.02
C PHE A 264 -1.09 -12.75 18.58
N PRO A 265 -0.20 -12.32 17.66
CA PRO A 265 -0.24 -12.76 16.27
C PRO A 265 -0.09 -14.28 16.20
N ALA A 266 -1.09 -14.96 15.60
CA ALA A 266 -1.14 -16.42 15.57
C ALA A 266 0.04 -17.03 14.79
N ARG A 267 0.43 -18.26 15.13
CA ARG A 267 1.58 -18.89 14.49
C ARG A 267 1.28 -19.17 13.02
N GLY A 268 2.14 -18.70 12.12
CA GLY A 268 2.06 -18.96 10.69
C GLY A 268 1.16 -18.02 9.88
N THR A 269 0.62 -16.95 10.50
CA THR A 269 -0.14 -15.90 9.79
C THR A 269 0.76 -14.79 9.22
N GLY A 270 2.00 -14.69 9.68
CA GLY A 270 2.99 -13.74 9.18
C GLY A 270 3.10 -12.49 10.06
N PHE A 271 3.26 -11.32 9.43
CA PHE A 271 3.39 -10.04 10.14
C PHE A 271 2.03 -9.34 10.25
N HIS A 272 1.65 -8.97 11.45
CA HIS A 272 0.44 -8.22 11.75
C HIS A 272 0.79 -6.76 12.04
N ARG A 273 -0.04 -5.83 11.57
CA ARG A 273 0.11 -4.39 11.83
C ARG A 273 -0.70 -4.01 13.06
N TYR A 274 -0.07 -3.30 14.00
CA TYR A 274 -0.72 -2.73 15.17
C TYR A 274 -0.72 -1.23 15.04
N VAL A 275 -1.91 -0.63 14.99
CA VAL A 275 -2.09 0.77 14.62
C VAL A 275 -2.61 1.56 15.82
N TYR A 276 -1.82 2.56 16.20
CA TYR A 276 -2.24 3.60 17.13
C TYR A 276 -2.86 4.77 16.37
N VAL A 277 -4.09 5.11 16.71
CA VAL A 277 -4.78 6.31 16.23
C VAL A 277 -5.04 7.23 17.42
N LEU A 278 -4.62 8.48 17.28
CA LEU A 278 -4.90 9.54 18.25
C LEU A 278 -5.95 10.48 17.67
N PHE A 279 -7.04 10.66 18.39
CA PHE A 279 -8.11 11.58 18.05
C PHE A 279 -8.14 12.79 18.99
N LYS A 280 -8.31 13.99 18.42
CA LYS A 280 -8.63 15.22 19.17
C LYS A 280 -10.13 15.27 19.41
N GLN A 281 -10.54 15.48 20.65
CA GLN A 281 -11.94 15.70 21.01
C GLN A 281 -12.22 17.20 21.15
N GLU A 282 -13.36 17.66 20.64
CA GLU A 282 -13.82 19.05 20.82
C GLU A 282 -14.46 19.26 22.20
N LYS A 283 -15.11 18.21 22.73
CA LYS A 283 -15.76 18.18 24.03
C LYS A 283 -15.64 16.79 24.66
N ALA A 284 -15.96 16.68 25.95
CA ALA A 284 -16.03 15.37 26.61
C ALA A 284 -17.14 14.52 25.97
N ILE A 285 -16.78 13.28 25.60
CA ILE A 285 -17.68 12.33 24.94
C ILE A 285 -18.04 11.23 25.93
N SER A 286 -19.31 10.80 25.92
CA SER A 286 -19.73 9.65 26.71
C SER A 286 -19.56 8.36 25.91
N PHE A 287 -18.68 7.47 26.37
CA PHE A 287 -18.34 6.23 25.69
C PHE A 287 -19.01 4.98 26.30
N GLN A 288 -20.18 5.14 26.92
CA GLN A 288 -20.85 4.05 27.65
C GLN A 288 -21.12 2.81 26.78
N GLU A 289 -21.43 2.99 25.49
CA GLU A 289 -21.68 1.88 24.56
C GLU A 289 -20.40 1.17 24.07
N ASP A 290 -19.28 1.88 24.05
CA ASP A 290 -18.01 1.38 23.52
C ASP A 290 -17.11 0.84 24.64
N ALA A 291 -17.47 1.09 25.90
CA ALA A 291 -16.80 0.56 27.08
C ALA A 291 -16.94 -0.98 27.14
N ARG A 292 -15.82 -1.63 27.42
CA ARG A 292 -15.72 -3.08 27.57
C ARG A 292 -15.51 -3.43 29.05
N PRO A 293 -15.87 -4.65 29.48
CA PRO A 293 -15.57 -5.08 30.85
C PRO A 293 -14.06 -5.00 31.12
N SER A 294 -13.65 -4.72 32.35
CA SER A 294 -12.25 -4.75 32.75
C SER A 294 -12.05 -5.84 33.81
N PRO A 295 -11.31 -6.94 33.53
CA PRO A 295 -10.62 -7.26 32.28
C PRO A 295 -11.51 -7.96 31.22
N CYS A 296 -11.54 -7.44 30.00
CA CYS A 296 -12.05 -8.06 28.77
C CYS A 296 -11.02 -9.01 28.10
N HIS A 297 -11.15 -10.32 28.33
CA HIS A 297 -10.39 -11.37 27.62
C HIS A 297 -11.23 -12.09 26.55
N SER A 298 -12.48 -11.68 26.36
CA SER A 298 -13.39 -12.24 25.35
C SER A 298 -13.09 -11.62 23.98
N LEU A 299 -12.72 -12.46 23.01
CA LEU A 299 -12.42 -12.00 21.64
C LEU A 299 -13.65 -11.41 20.93
N VAL A 300 -14.86 -11.87 21.28
CA VAL A 300 -16.11 -11.32 20.74
C VAL A 300 -16.30 -9.88 21.21
N ASP A 301 -16.01 -9.60 22.48
CA ASP A 301 -16.08 -8.25 23.03
C ASP A 301 -14.87 -7.39 22.62
N ARG A 302 -13.83 -7.99 22.06
CA ARG A 302 -12.69 -7.28 21.46
C ARG A 302 -12.90 -6.98 19.98
N THR A 303 -13.89 -7.61 19.35
CA THR A 303 -14.24 -7.39 17.95
C THR A 303 -14.66 -5.94 17.76
N PHE A 304 -14.01 -5.26 16.82
CA PHE A 304 -14.12 -3.82 16.64
C PHE A 304 -13.98 -3.45 15.16
N LYS A 305 -14.61 -2.33 14.77
CA LYS A 305 -14.44 -1.71 13.46
C LYS A 305 -14.19 -0.23 13.66
N THR A 306 -13.00 0.24 13.31
CA THR A 306 -12.58 1.63 13.57
C THR A 306 -13.48 2.63 12.85
N ILE A 307 -13.93 2.30 11.65
CA ILE A 307 -14.83 3.14 10.85
C ILE A 307 -16.19 3.38 11.53
N ASP A 308 -16.77 2.34 12.16
CA ASP A 308 -18.08 2.45 12.79
C ASP A 308 -17.98 3.25 14.09
N PHE A 309 -16.92 3.03 14.86
CA PHE A 309 -16.60 3.86 16.03
C PHE A 309 -16.41 5.33 15.66
N TYR A 310 -15.61 5.60 14.62
CA TYR A 310 -15.39 6.98 14.17
C TYR A 310 -16.69 7.61 13.67
N ARG A 311 -17.50 6.91 12.89
CA ARG A 311 -18.77 7.44 12.35
C ARG A 311 -19.75 7.85 13.46
N LYS A 312 -19.79 7.12 14.58
CA LYS A 312 -20.63 7.48 15.74
C LYS A 312 -20.22 8.80 16.39
N HIS A 313 -18.92 9.09 16.42
CA HIS A 313 -18.33 10.19 17.21
C HIS A 313 -17.69 11.29 16.34
N GLN A 314 -17.83 11.23 15.01
CA GLN A 314 -17.14 12.12 14.05
C GLN A 314 -17.44 13.60 14.25
N ASP A 315 -18.61 13.94 14.81
CA ASP A 315 -19.03 15.32 15.02
C ASP A 315 -18.22 16.00 16.14
N ASP A 316 -17.71 15.21 17.08
CA ASP A 316 -17.01 15.69 18.28
C ASP A 316 -15.54 15.24 18.35
N MET A 317 -15.09 14.43 17.38
CA MET A 317 -13.80 13.76 17.39
C MET A 317 -13.14 13.79 16.01
N THR A 318 -11.87 14.18 15.94
CA THR A 318 -11.10 14.28 14.69
C THR A 318 -9.76 13.54 14.78
N PRO A 319 -9.39 12.67 13.83
CA PRO A 319 -8.09 12.01 13.83
C PRO A 319 -6.95 13.01 13.62
N ALA A 320 -5.93 12.91 14.47
CA ALA A 320 -4.86 13.91 14.56
C ALA A 320 -3.45 13.30 14.55
N GLY A 321 -3.29 12.09 15.11
CA GLY A 321 -2.01 11.39 15.19
C GLY A 321 -2.13 9.95 14.74
N LEU A 322 -1.03 9.40 14.22
CA LEU A 322 -0.93 8.03 13.77
C LEU A 322 0.48 7.52 14.10
N ALA A 323 0.57 6.27 14.56
CA ALA A 323 1.81 5.51 14.66
C ALA A 323 1.48 4.02 14.54
N PHE A 324 2.38 3.21 14.02
CA PHE A 324 2.12 1.77 13.91
C PHE A 324 3.42 0.97 13.87
N PHE A 325 3.34 -0.28 14.29
CA PHE A 325 4.44 -1.25 14.22
C PHE A 325 3.96 -2.57 13.64
N GLN A 326 4.90 -3.43 13.29
CA GLN A 326 4.62 -4.79 12.85
C GLN A 326 5.04 -5.77 13.94
N SER A 327 4.24 -6.80 14.17
CA SER A 327 4.60 -7.90 15.07
C SER A 327 4.39 -9.24 14.39
N GLN A 328 5.18 -10.22 14.81
CA GLN A 328 5.10 -11.60 14.36
C GLN A 328 5.04 -12.50 15.59
N TRP A 329 4.59 -13.74 15.40
CA TRP A 329 4.53 -14.73 16.45
C TRP A 329 5.89 -14.91 17.16
N ASP A 330 5.85 -15.02 18.49
CA ASP A 330 6.96 -15.45 19.35
C ASP A 330 6.43 -16.40 20.45
N GLU A 331 7.32 -16.91 21.30
CA GLU A 331 6.95 -17.86 22.37
C GLU A 331 6.03 -17.25 23.44
N SER A 332 6.01 -15.93 23.60
CA SER A 332 5.15 -15.25 24.58
C SER A 332 3.67 -15.28 24.18
N VAL A 333 3.39 -15.40 22.87
CA VAL A 333 2.02 -15.49 22.33
C VAL A 333 1.31 -16.76 22.82
N THR A 334 2.03 -17.89 22.92
CA THR A 334 1.47 -19.14 23.47
C THR A 334 0.95 -18.94 24.89
N ASN A 335 1.68 -18.19 25.73
CA ASN A 335 1.23 -17.87 27.09
C ASN A 335 0.00 -16.95 27.07
N THR A 336 -0.07 -16.01 26.13
CA THR A 336 -1.24 -15.13 25.99
C THR A 336 -2.51 -15.93 25.63
N PHE A 337 -2.43 -16.88 24.70
CA PHE A 337 -3.56 -17.75 24.36
C PHE A 337 -4.00 -18.64 25.53
N HIS A 338 -3.04 -19.29 26.19
CA HIS A 338 -3.35 -20.27 27.24
C HIS A 338 -3.73 -19.63 28.59
N SER A 339 -3.03 -18.57 29.00
CA SER A 339 -3.21 -17.94 30.32
C SER A 339 -4.20 -16.77 30.29
N THR A 340 -4.10 -15.88 29.30
CA THR A 340 -4.94 -14.67 29.23
C THR A 340 -6.28 -14.95 28.56
N LEU A 341 -6.26 -15.57 27.38
CA LEU A 341 -7.47 -15.85 26.59
C LEU A 341 -8.14 -17.19 26.95
N ASN A 342 -7.47 -18.04 27.74
CA ASN A 342 -7.93 -19.38 28.15
C ASN A 342 -8.46 -20.23 26.98
N MET A 343 -7.72 -20.22 25.86
CA MET A 343 -8.07 -20.95 24.64
C MET A 343 -6.86 -21.66 24.06
N LYS A 344 -7.09 -22.61 23.15
CA LYS A 344 -6.00 -23.28 22.44
C LYS A 344 -5.40 -22.35 21.40
N GLU A 345 -4.07 -22.33 21.31
CA GLU A 345 -3.35 -21.59 20.27
C GLU A 345 -3.69 -22.12 18.86
N PRO A 346 -4.23 -21.28 17.96
CA PRO A 346 -4.41 -21.65 16.56
C PRO A 346 -3.08 -21.56 15.80
N VAL A 347 -2.83 -22.55 14.94
CA VAL A 347 -1.63 -22.62 14.10
C VAL A 347 -2.05 -22.70 12.64
N PHE A 348 -1.49 -21.81 11.84
CA PHE A 348 -1.76 -21.70 10.42
C PHE A 348 -0.53 -22.13 9.61
N GLU A 349 -0.79 -22.62 8.39
CA GLU A 349 0.25 -22.97 7.43
C GLU A 349 -0.12 -22.38 6.06
N PHE A 350 0.89 -21.85 5.37
CA PHE A 350 0.71 -21.34 4.02
C PHE A 350 0.67 -22.49 3.00
N ILE A 351 -0.53 -22.92 2.64
CA ILE A 351 -0.73 -23.94 1.61
C ILE A 351 -0.74 -23.28 0.24
N ARG A 352 0.23 -23.65 -0.60
CA ARG A 352 0.29 -23.19 -1.99
C ARG A 352 -0.81 -23.86 -2.82
N PRO A 353 -1.37 -23.18 -3.84
CA PRO A 353 -2.30 -23.82 -4.76
C PRO A 353 -1.63 -25.04 -5.42
N PRO A 354 -2.39 -26.11 -5.68
CA PRO A 354 -1.84 -27.31 -6.29
C PRO A 354 -1.25 -26.99 -7.66
N VAL A 355 -0.16 -27.66 -8.00
CA VAL A 355 0.49 -27.48 -9.30
C VAL A 355 -0.49 -27.91 -10.39
N TYR A 356 -0.74 -27.01 -11.34
CA TYR A 356 -1.60 -27.33 -12.48
C TYR A 356 -0.94 -28.40 -13.35
N HIS A 357 -1.68 -29.47 -13.61
CA HIS A 357 -1.34 -30.47 -14.60
C HIS A 357 -2.46 -30.54 -15.65
N PRO A 358 -2.12 -30.48 -16.95
CA PRO A 358 -3.15 -30.64 -17.99
C PRO A 358 -3.79 -32.04 -17.89
N PRO A 359 -4.99 -32.24 -18.43
CA PRO A 359 -5.63 -33.55 -18.45
C PRO A 359 -4.70 -34.64 -19.00
N GLN A 360 -4.64 -35.78 -18.31
CA GLN A 360 -3.77 -36.88 -18.71
C GLN A 360 -4.24 -37.44 -20.05
N VAL A 361 -3.31 -37.59 -21.00
CA VAL A 361 -3.60 -38.22 -22.30
C VAL A 361 -3.06 -39.65 -22.32
N LYS A 362 -3.80 -40.56 -22.95
CA LYS A 362 -3.43 -41.98 -23.06
C LYS A 362 -2.09 -42.19 -23.75
N PHE A 363 -1.80 -41.39 -24.78
CA PHE A 363 -0.57 -41.45 -25.56
C PHE A 363 0.14 -40.09 -25.54
N PRO A 364 1.00 -39.82 -24.54
CA PRO A 364 1.68 -38.54 -24.39
C PRO A 364 2.86 -38.44 -25.35
N HIS A 365 2.57 -38.27 -26.64
CA HIS A 365 3.58 -38.23 -27.70
C HIS A 365 4.59 -37.08 -27.48
N GLY A 366 5.89 -37.40 -27.54
CA GLY A 366 6.97 -36.43 -27.33
C GLY A 366 7.20 -36.01 -25.87
N GLN A 367 6.46 -36.55 -24.91
CA GLN A 367 6.69 -36.30 -23.49
C GLN A 367 7.76 -37.24 -22.92
N PRO A 368 8.54 -36.80 -21.92
CA PRO A 368 9.49 -37.66 -21.23
C PRO A 368 8.79 -38.68 -20.32
N LEU A 369 9.45 -39.78 -19.98
CA LEU A 369 8.90 -40.86 -19.14
C LEU A 369 8.34 -40.37 -17.79
N ARG A 370 8.99 -39.36 -17.18
CA ARG A 370 8.54 -38.68 -15.95
C ARG A 370 7.18 -37.99 -16.05
N TYR A 371 6.58 -37.93 -17.24
CA TYR A 371 5.20 -37.48 -17.43
C TYR A 371 4.22 -38.30 -16.59
N LEU A 372 4.41 -39.63 -16.53
CA LEU A 372 3.54 -40.52 -15.77
C LEU A 372 3.62 -40.25 -14.26
N ASP A 373 4.74 -39.75 -13.76
CA ASP A 373 4.93 -39.41 -12.35
C ASP A 373 4.08 -38.21 -11.91
N ARG A 374 3.73 -37.30 -12.84
CA ARG A 374 2.86 -36.14 -12.55
C ARG A 374 1.45 -36.54 -12.09
N TYR A 375 1.02 -37.73 -12.48
CA TYR A 375 -0.31 -38.27 -12.18
C TYR A 375 -0.21 -39.50 -11.27
N ARG A 376 0.98 -39.77 -10.70
CA ARG A 376 1.16 -40.83 -9.72
C ARG A 376 0.92 -40.23 -8.34
N ASP A 377 -0.01 -40.79 -7.57
CA ASP A 377 -0.34 -40.37 -6.19
C ASP A 377 0.78 -40.71 -5.16
N GLY A 378 2.05 -40.71 -5.56
CA GLY A 378 3.20 -40.96 -4.68
C GLY A 378 3.37 -42.40 -4.17
N LYS A 379 2.53 -43.36 -4.60
CA LYS A 379 2.68 -44.78 -4.21
C LYS A 379 3.97 -45.38 -4.79
N GLN A 380 4.80 -45.99 -3.92
CA GLN A 380 6.09 -46.57 -4.31
C GLN A 380 5.94 -47.80 -5.21
N HIS A 381 5.08 -48.75 -4.83
CA HIS A 381 4.75 -49.93 -5.63
C HIS A 381 3.26 -50.24 -5.50
N THR A 382 2.65 -50.71 -6.58
CA THR A 382 1.25 -51.14 -6.61
C THR A 382 1.17 -52.52 -7.23
N TYR A 383 0.71 -53.52 -6.45
CA TYR A 383 0.57 -54.91 -6.89
C TYR A 383 -0.88 -55.30 -7.23
N GLY A 384 -1.85 -54.41 -7.00
CA GLY A 384 -3.23 -54.64 -7.42
C GLY A 384 -3.85 -55.88 -6.74
N ILE A 385 -4.20 -56.89 -7.55
CA ILE A 385 -4.81 -58.16 -7.09
C ILE A 385 -3.80 -59.28 -6.80
N TYR A 386 -2.51 -59.02 -7.00
CA TYR A 386 -1.42 -59.99 -6.78
C TYR A 386 -0.99 -60.09 -5.33
#